data_AF-A0A2V9RGT6-F1
#
_entry.id   AF-A0A2V9RGT6-F1
#
_cell.length_a   1.000
_cell.length_b   1.000
_cell.length_c   1.000
_cell.angle_alpha   90.00
_cell.angle_beta   90.00
_cell.angle_gamma   90.00
#
_symmetry.space_group_name_H-M   'P 1'
#
loop_
_entity.id
_entity.type
_entity.pdbx_description
1 polymer ?
#
loop_
_entity_poly.entity_id
_entity_poly.type
_entity_poly.pdbx_seq_one_letter_code
_entity_poly.pdbx_strand_id
1 'polypeptide(L)'
;LGWAFYQKGAYQSAIDLFQEALRLGEKNKAPEDPTVHYHIGLAYEKASQPALARQHLERVLKLSPNYSSAADVKKILSQLRS
;
A
#
# COMPACT_ATOMS: atom_id res chain seq x y z
N LEU A 1 3.98 9.14 -10.10
CA LEU A 1 4.35 10.21 -9.15
C LEU A 1 4.50 9.68 -7.72
N GLY A 2 3.51 8.98 -7.16
CA GLY A 2 3.61 8.43 -5.78
C GLY A 2 4.88 7.60 -5.52
N TRP A 3 5.27 6.71 -6.44
CA TRP A 3 6.51 5.93 -6.31
C TRP A 3 7.79 6.78 -6.28
N ALA A 4 7.81 7.88 -7.05
CA ALA A 4 8.94 8.80 -7.03
C ALA A 4 9.07 9.54 -5.68
N PHE A 5 7.94 9.90 -5.06
CA PHE A 5 7.95 10.46 -3.70
C PHE A 5 8.39 9.43 -2.66
N TYR A 6 7.96 8.18 -2.79
CA TYR A 6 8.42 7.08 -1.94
C TYR A 6 9.95 6.90 -2.02
N GLN A 7 10.51 6.86 -3.24
CA GLN A 7 11.95 6.74 -3.46
C GLN A 7 12.75 7.94 -2.91
N LYS A 8 12.14 9.12 -2.86
CA LYS A 8 12.73 10.34 -2.28
C LYS A 8 12.61 10.41 -0.74
N GLY A 9 12.00 9.42 -0.09
CA GLY A 9 11.74 9.43 1.35
C GLY A 9 10.57 10.32 1.78
N ALA A 10 9.86 10.93 0.83
CA ALA A 10 8.69 11.77 1.08
C ALA A 10 7.43 10.88 1.22
N TYR A 11 7.42 10.05 2.27
CA TYR A 11 6.42 8.99 2.43
C TYR A 11 4.99 9.53 2.59
N GLN A 12 4.80 10.64 3.30
CA GLN A 12 3.48 11.25 3.46
C GLN A 12 2.91 11.71 2.11
N SER A 13 3.72 12.40 1.29
CA SER A 13 3.29 12.80 -0.06
C SER A 13 3.04 11.59 -0.96
N ALA A 14 3.80 10.51 -0.80
CA ALA A 14 3.55 9.26 -1.52
C ALA A 14 2.20 8.66 -1.13
N ILE A 15 1.90 8.59 0.17
CA ILE A 15 0.60 8.13 0.70
C ILE A 15 -0.54 8.96 0.11
N ASP A 16 -0.45 10.29 0.18
CA ASP A 16 -1.51 11.18 -0.30
C ASP A 16 -1.81 10.94 -1.80
N LEU A 17 -0.76 10.77 -2.62
CA LEU A 17 -0.89 10.50 -4.05
C LEU A 17 -1.48 9.13 -4.35
N PHE A 18 -1.11 8.10 -3.60
CA PHE A 18 -1.66 6.76 -3.79
C PHE A 18 -3.11 6.67 -3.30
N GLN A 19 -3.46 7.34 -2.20
CA GLN A 19 -4.84 7.45 -1.74
C GLN A 19 -5.71 8.18 -2.76
N GLU A 20 -5.20 9.24 -3.37
CA GLU A 20 -5.90 9.92 -4.46
C GLU A 20 -6.12 8.97 -5.66
N ALA A 21 -5.14 8.15 -6.00
CA ALA A 21 -5.30 7.14 -7.04
C ALA A 21 -6.42 6.13 -6.70
N LEU A 22 -6.54 5.68 -5.45
CA LEU A 22 -7.66 4.84 -5.01
C LEU A 22 -9.00 5.57 -5.14
N ARG A 23 -9.09 6.81 -4.64
CA ARG A 23 -10.33 7.63 -4.72
C ARG A 23 -10.79 7.83 -6.16
N LEU A 24 -9.86 8.10 -7.07
CA LEU A 24 -10.16 8.24 -8.49
C LEU A 24 -10.61 6.91 -9.10
N GLY A 25 -10.01 5.79 -8.72
CA GLY A 25 -10.44 4.45 -9.12
C GLY A 25 -11.88 4.16 -8.67
N GLU A 26 -12.16 4.35 -7.38
CA GLU A 26 -13.50 4.18 -6.80
C GLU A 26 -14.54 5.06 -7.50
N LYS A 27 -14.23 6.34 -7.73
CA LYS A 27 -15.11 7.28 -8.44
C LYS A 27 -15.42 6.82 -9.86
N ASN A 28 -14.46 6.22 -10.53
CA ASN A 28 -14.63 5.66 -11.87
C ASN A 28 -15.20 4.24 -11.88
N LYS A 29 -15.61 3.70 -10.72
CA LYS A 29 -16.06 2.32 -10.53
C LYS A 29 -15.03 1.29 -11.03
N ALA A 30 -13.75 1.65 -11.00
CA ALA A 30 -12.67 0.75 -11.31
C ALA A 30 -12.52 -0.27 -10.17
N PRO A 31 -12.21 -1.54 -10.47
CA PRO A 31 -11.83 -2.51 -9.46
C PRO A 31 -10.65 -2.01 -8.61
N GLU A 32 -10.66 -2.30 -7.32
CA GLU A 32 -9.52 -1.99 -6.45
C GLU A 32 -8.26 -2.71 -6.94
N ASP A 33 -7.19 -1.95 -7.16
CA ASP A 33 -5.91 -2.49 -7.60
C ASP A 33 -5.05 -2.89 -6.37
N PRO A 34 -4.75 -4.19 -6.18
CA PRO A 34 -3.89 -4.65 -5.08
C PRO A 34 -2.52 -3.97 -5.08
N THR A 35 -2.02 -3.53 -6.24
CA THR A 35 -0.73 -2.83 -6.36
C THR A 35 -0.74 -1.47 -5.69
N VAL A 36 -1.86 -0.74 -5.77
CA VAL A 36 -1.98 0.56 -5.09
C VAL A 36 -2.00 0.37 -3.58
N HIS A 37 -2.74 -0.64 -3.09
CA HIS A 37 -2.73 -1.01 -1.67
C HIS A 37 -1.33 -1.45 -1.20
N TYR A 38 -0.57 -2.18 -2.04
CA TYR A 38 0.80 -2.57 -1.73
C TYR A 38 1.70 -1.35 -1.54
N HIS A 39 1.69 -0.40 -2.48
CA HIS A 39 2.51 0.80 -2.39
C HIS A 39 2.14 1.70 -1.20
N ILE A 40 0.84 1.83 -0.87
CA ILE A 40 0.40 2.54 0.34
C ILE A 40 0.91 1.84 1.59
N GLY A 41 0.82 0.51 1.64
CA GLY A 41 1.32 -0.30 2.73
C GLY A 41 2.82 -0.09 3.00
N LEU A 42 3.62 -0.10 1.93
CA LEU A 42 5.06 0.20 2.01
C LEU A 42 5.33 1.64 2.47
N ALA A 43 4.59 2.61 1.94
CA ALA A 43 4.77 4.01 2.30
C ALA A 43 4.43 4.25 3.79
N TYR A 44 3.37 3.65 4.31
CA TYR A 44 3.04 3.71 5.74
C TYR A 44 4.07 3.01 6.63
N GLU A 45 4.63 1.88 6.20
CA GLU A 45 5.71 1.20 6.94
C GLU A 45 6.91 2.13 7.08
N LYS A 46 7.32 2.78 5.99
CA LYS A 46 8.41 3.77 6.01
C LYS A 46 8.06 5.08 6.72
N ALA A 47 6.80 5.43 6.80
CA ALA A 47 6.31 6.58 7.56
C ALA A 47 6.14 6.30 9.07
N SER A 48 6.64 5.16 9.57
CA SER A 48 6.50 4.74 10.97
C SER A 48 5.03 4.62 11.43
N GLN A 49 4.13 4.27 10.51
CA GLN A 49 2.69 4.08 10.74
C GLN A 49 2.31 2.60 10.53
N PRO A 50 2.80 1.67 11.37
CA PRO A 50 2.69 0.23 11.15
C PRO A 50 1.24 -0.29 11.17
N ALA A 51 0.34 0.35 11.92
CA ALA A 51 -1.06 -0.02 11.98
C ALA A 51 -1.76 0.18 10.63
N LEU A 52 -1.55 1.34 9.98
CA LEU A 52 -2.10 1.64 8.66
C LEU A 52 -1.42 0.81 7.57
N ALA A 53 -0.10 0.62 7.67
CA ALA A 53 0.64 -0.27 6.77
C ALA A 53 0.03 -1.68 6.74
N ARG A 54 -0.28 -2.23 7.92
CA ARG A 54 -0.90 -3.54 8.06
C ARG A 54 -2.26 -3.61 7.37
N GLN A 55 -3.14 -2.64 7.60
CA GLN A 55 -4.47 -2.62 6.99
C GLN A 55 -4.41 -2.67 5.45
N HIS A 56 -3.52 -1.88 4.86
CA HIS A 56 -3.36 -1.85 3.40
C HIS A 56 -2.73 -3.14 2.87
N LEU A 57 -1.71 -3.67 3.53
CA LEU A 57 -1.05 -4.93 3.14
C LEU A 57 -2.00 -6.14 3.27
N GLU A 58 -2.85 -6.19 4.29
CA GLU A 58 -3.89 -7.21 4.41
C GLU A 58 -4.92 -7.10 3.27
N ARG A 59 -5.25 -5.87 2.84
CA ARG A 59 -6.15 -5.65 1.70
C ARG A 59 -5.57 -6.21 0.39
N VAL A 60 -4.26 -6.11 0.17
CA VAL A 60 -3.58 -6.74 -0.98
C VAL A 60 -3.89 -8.23 -1.04
N LEU A 61 -3.71 -8.95 0.07
CA LEU A 61 -3.93 -10.40 0.12
C LEU A 61 -5.41 -10.77 0.01
N LYS A 62 -6.32 -9.89 0.44
CA LYS A 62 -7.77 -10.08 0.26
C LYS A 62 -8.20 -9.87 -1.20
N LEU A 63 -7.62 -8.90 -1.88
CA LEU A 63 -7.93 -8.58 -3.29
C LEU A 63 -7.31 -9.60 -4.24
N SER A 64 -6.05 -9.97 -3.99
CA SER A 64 -5.32 -10.95 -4.78
C SER A 64 -4.48 -11.84 -3.88
N PRO A 65 -5.01 -13.01 -3.48
CA PRO A 65 -4.26 -14.01 -2.71
C PRO A 65 -2.99 -14.49 -3.43
N ASN A 66 -3.01 -14.44 -4.78
CA ASN A 66 -1.91 -14.81 -5.66
C ASN A 66 -1.14 -13.59 -6.19
N TYR A 67 -1.15 -12.47 -5.46
CA TYR A 67 -0.38 -11.29 -5.82
C TYR A 67 1.10 -11.65 -6.02
N SER A 68 1.74 -11.13 -7.06
CA SER A 68 3.12 -11.50 -7.42
C SER A 68 4.11 -11.26 -6.26
N SER A 69 3.85 -10.25 -5.43
CA SER A 69 4.64 -9.94 -4.22
C SER A 69 3.93 -10.37 -2.93
N ALA A 70 3.01 -11.33 -2.97
CA ALA A 70 2.28 -11.79 -1.78
C ALA A 70 3.22 -12.34 -0.69
N ALA A 71 4.34 -12.96 -1.08
CA ALA A 71 5.36 -13.42 -0.13
C ALA A 71 6.00 -12.24 0.63
N ASP A 72 6.34 -11.15 -0.07
CA ASP A 72 6.89 -9.95 0.53
C ASP A 72 5.87 -9.28 1.45
N VAL A 73 4.62 -9.18 1.02
CA VAL A 73 3.51 -8.65 1.82
C VAL A 73 3.38 -9.42 3.14
N LYS A 74 3.38 -10.76 3.09
CA LYS A 74 3.30 -11.61 4.29
C LYS A 74 4.52 -11.43 5.21
N LYS A 75 5.71 -11.27 4.62
CA LYS A 75 6.95 -11.01 5.37
C LYS A 75 6.87 -9.68 6.11
N ILE A 76 6.46 -8.62 5.43
CA ILE A 76 6.30 -7.29 6.04
C ILE A 76 5.23 -7.34 7.13
N LEU A 77 4.06 -7.94 6.87
CA LEU A 77 3.00 -8.10 7.87
C LEU A 77 3.47 -8.80 9.14
N SER A 78 4.34 -9.81 9.01
CA SER A 78 4.94 -10.50 10.15
C SER A 78 5.89 -9.60 10.96
N GLN A 79 6.64 -8.72 10.29
CA GLN A 79 7.53 -7.76 10.93
C GLN A 79 6.78 -6.63 11.64
N LEU A 80 5.62 -6.24 11.13
CA LEU A 80 4.77 -5.21 11.74
C LEU A 80 4.05 -5.68 13.01
N ARG A 81 4.16 -6.96 13.41
CA ARG A 81 3.48 -7.55 14.58
C ARG A 81 4.24 -7.39 15.91
N SER A 82 5.35 -6.65 15.95
CA SER A 82 6.14 -6.39 17.16
C SER A 82 5.50 -5.39 18.11
#